data_AF-A0A5P8M3P0-F1
#
_entry.id   AF-A0A5P8M3P0-F1
#
_cell.length_a   1.000
_cell.length_b   1.000
_cell.length_c   1.000
_cell.angle_alpha   90.00
_cell.angle_beta   90.00
_cell.angle_gamma   90.00
#
_symmetry.space_group_name_H-M   'P 1'
#
loop_
_entity.id
_entity.type
_entity.pdbx_description
1 polymer ?
#
loop_
_entity_poly.entity_id
_entity_poly.type
_entity_poly.pdbx_seq_one_letter_code
_entity_poly.pdbx_strand_id
1 'polypeptide(L)'
;MAEPNFKQVYRTYESQQPDGTFYAVGFFPASMTVVWPFTDTPIPDALKTKVAWYNWDQARWEDKGIDPVQGQLKTLADNIKTAASAAQTAGETATTADGKATDASTQAAAAQQALLELSDLVLSKDTTTTTGGDAK
;
A
#
# COMPACT_ATOMS: atom_id res chain seq x y z
N MET A 1 -16.40 -48.75 1.76
CA MET A 1 -15.16 -47.96 1.62
C MET A 1 -14.85 -47.38 2.99
N ALA A 2 -13.67 -47.63 3.55
CA ALA A 2 -13.28 -47.00 4.81
C ALA A 2 -13.02 -45.51 4.53
N GLU A 3 -13.58 -44.63 5.35
CA GLU A 3 -13.26 -43.20 5.29
C GLU A 3 -11.75 -43.01 5.51
N PRO A 4 -11.08 -42.14 4.75
CA PRO A 4 -9.68 -41.87 4.98
C PRO A 4 -9.53 -41.21 6.36
N ASN A 5 -8.97 -41.96 7.31
CA ASN A 5 -8.61 -41.45 8.63
C ASN A 5 -7.35 -40.58 8.49
N PHE A 6 -7.43 -39.32 8.90
CA PHE A 6 -6.31 -38.37 8.85
C PHE A 6 -5.87 -37.98 10.26
N LYS A 7 -4.57 -37.72 10.41
CA LYS A 7 -4.00 -37.09 11.60
C LYS A 7 -3.48 -35.71 11.28
N GLN A 8 -3.67 -34.78 12.23
CA GLN A 8 -3.07 -33.46 12.16
C GLN A 8 -1.56 -33.57 12.34
N VAL A 9 -0.82 -32.87 11.50
CA VAL A 9 0.63 -32.78 11.56
C VAL A 9 1.05 -31.32 11.53
N TYR A 10 2.15 -31.02 12.18
CA TYR A 10 2.77 -29.71 12.20
C TYR A 10 4.10 -29.80 11.45
N ARG A 11 4.20 -29.11 10.33
CA ARG A 11 5.49 -28.85 9.70
C ARG A 11 6.19 -27.78 10.52
N THR A 12 7.38 -28.06 11.01
CA THR A 12 8.17 -27.15 11.86
C THR A 12 9.20 -26.38 11.02
N TYR A 13 9.53 -25.16 11.44
CA TYR A 13 10.50 -24.28 10.79
C TYR A 13 11.54 -23.78 11.80
N GLU A 14 12.77 -23.56 11.33
CA GLU A 14 13.84 -22.96 12.13
C GLU A 14 13.69 -21.45 12.28
N SER A 15 13.09 -20.81 11.27
CA SER A 15 12.81 -19.37 11.21
C SER A 15 11.33 -19.06 11.33
N GLN A 16 11.02 -17.89 11.89
CA GLN A 16 9.65 -17.40 12.00
C GLN A 16 9.09 -17.14 10.60
N GLN A 17 7.90 -17.67 10.34
CA GLN A 17 7.18 -17.49 9.09
C GLN A 17 6.48 -16.11 9.07
N PRO A 18 6.03 -15.62 7.90
CA PRO A 18 5.36 -14.32 7.79
C PRO A 18 4.11 -14.15 8.65
N ASP A 19 3.46 -15.26 9.02
CA ASP A 19 2.31 -15.27 9.93
C ASP A 19 2.69 -15.18 11.43
N GLY A 20 3.99 -15.13 11.73
CA GLY A 20 4.51 -15.06 13.09
C GLY A 20 4.72 -16.41 13.77
N THR A 21 4.42 -17.52 13.11
CA THR A 21 4.57 -18.87 13.68
C THR A 21 5.88 -19.54 13.27
N PHE A 22 6.26 -20.60 13.97
CA PHE A 22 7.35 -21.51 13.57
C PHE A 22 6.82 -22.83 13.02
N TYR A 23 5.54 -22.89 12.64
CA TYR A 23 4.94 -24.13 12.15
C TYR A 23 3.80 -23.88 11.15
N ALA A 24 3.54 -24.85 10.29
CA ALA A 24 2.34 -24.89 9.46
C ALA A 24 1.55 -26.17 9.77
N VAL A 25 0.23 -26.06 9.81
CA VAL A 25 -0.66 -27.20 10.07
C VAL A 25 -1.01 -27.90 8.76
N GLY A 26 -0.95 -29.22 8.76
CA GLY A 26 -1.39 -30.09 7.66
C GLY A 26 -2.06 -31.36 8.17
N PHE A 27 -2.51 -32.21 7.25
CA PHE A 27 -3.17 -33.47 7.56
C PHE A 27 -2.57 -34.60 6.71
N PHE A 28 -2.07 -35.64 7.38
CA PHE A 28 -1.54 -36.84 6.72
C PHE A 28 -2.47 -38.03 6.97
N PRO A 29 -2.51 -39.05 6.08
CA PRO A 29 -3.17 -40.30 6.39
C PRO A 29 -2.66 -40.86 7.73
N ALA A 30 -3.56 -41.40 8.55
CA ALA A 30 -3.22 -41.87 9.90
C ALA A 30 -2.14 -42.96 9.90
N SER A 31 -2.03 -43.74 8.82
CA SER A 31 -1.01 -44.77 8.62
C SER A 31 0.38 -44.22 8.27
N MET A 32 0.51 -42.92 7.96
CA MET A 32 1.76 -42.33 7.51
C MET A 32 2.68 -42.04 8.71
N THR A 33 3.93 -42.51 8.63
CA THR A 33 4.96 -42.16 9.60
C THR A 33 5.28 -40.68 9.48
N VAL A 34 5.30 -39.98 10.62
CA VAL A 34 5.67 -38.57 10.70
C VAL A 34 7.15 -38.49 10.99
N VAL A 35 7.88 -37.82 10.10
CA VAL A 35 9.33 -37.65 10.18
C VAL A 35 9.68 -36.18 10.00
N TRP A 36 10.86 -35.78 10.46
CA TRP A 36 11.37 -34.43 10.29
C TRP A 36 11.22 -33.94 8.83
N PRO A 37 10.75 -32.70 8.61
CA PRO A 37 10.50 -31.63 9.58
C PRO A 37 9.08 -31.62 10.18
N PHE A 38 8.34 -32.73 10.14
CA PHE A 38 6.96 -32.83 10.64
C PHE A 38 6.88 -33.50 12.02
N THR A 39 5.95 -33.06 12.85
CA THR A 39 5.58 -33.69 14.13
C THR A 39 4.06 -33.82 14.26
N ASP A 40 3.55 -34.89 14.86
CA ASP A 40 2.15 -35.05 15.24
C ASP A 40 1.93 -34.81 16.75
N THR A 41 2.98 -34.41 17.48
CA THR A 41 2.87 -33.95 18.86
C THR A 41 1.98 -32.70 18.93
N PRO A 42 0.88 -32.71 19.68
CA PRO A 42 -0.01 -31.55 19.79
C PRO A 42 0.67 -30.39 20.54
N ILE A 43 0.36 -29.16 20.13
CA ILE A 43 0.82 -27.95 20.84
C ILE A 43 0.08 -27.87 22.19
N PRO A 44 0.80 -27.81 23.34
CA PRO A 44 0.20 -27.65 24.64
C PRO A 44 -0.64 -26.38 24.76
N ASP A 45 -1.74 -26.44 25.51
CA ASP A 45 -2.65 -25.30 25.69
C ASP A 45 -1.95 -24.04 26.24
N ALA A 46 -0.98 -24.24 27.14
CA ALA A 46 -0.18 -23.16 27.73
C ALA A 46 0.62 -22.35 26.69
N LEU A 47 0.85 -22.89 25.50
CA LEU A 47 1.58 -22.23 24.41
C LEU A 47 0.67 -21.62 23.33
N LYS A 48 -0.66 -21.81 23.40
CA LYS A 48 -1.60 -21.29 22.38
C LYS A 48 -1.62 -19.77 22.27
N THR A 49 -1.27 -19.06 23.34
CA THR A 49 -1.17 -17.59 23.38
C THR A 49 0.26 -17.09 23.24
N LYS A 50 1.22 -17.97 22.95
CA LYS A 50 2.65 -17.71 22.88
C LYS A 50 3.18 -18.09 21.50
N VAL A 51 4.44 -17.76 21.23
CA VAL A 51 5.11 -18.14 19.99
C VAL A 51 5.69 -19.55 20.17
N ALA A 52 4.87 -20.56 19.87
CA ALA A 52 5.27 -21.96 19.97
C ALA A 52 6.32 -22.32 18.91
N TRP A 53 7.39 -22.98 19.34
CA TRP A 53 8.45 -23.54 18.50
C TRP A 53 8.73 -24.97 18.94
N TYR A 54 8.98 -25.88 17.99
CA TYR A 54 9.27 -27.27 18.31
C TYR A 54 10.77 -27.49 18.50
N ASN A 55 11.17 -27.85 19.71
CA ASN A 55 12.53 -28.22 20.04
C ASN A 55 12.76 -29.69 19.67
N TRP A 56 13.53 -29.93 18.61
CA TRP A 56 13.84 -31.26 18.12
C TRP A 56 14.80 -32.05 19.03
N ASP A 57 15.67 -31.38 19.79
CA ASP A 57 16.57 -32.03 20.74
C ASP A 57 15.82 -32.59 21.96
N GLN A 58 14.74 -31.91 22.34
CA GLN A 58 13.91 -32.29 23.50
C GLN A 58 12.57 -32.92 23.11
N ALA A 59 12.31 -33.05 21.80
CA ALA A 59 11.07 -33.54 21.21
C ALA A 59 9.80 -32.92 21.83
N ARG A 60 9.80 -31.59 22.04
CA ARG A 60 8.67 -30.88 22.67
C ARG A 60 8.46 -29.47 22.13
N TRP A 61 7.24 -28.96 22.30
CA TRP A 61 6.93 -27.56 22.07
C TRP A 61 7.43 -26.67 23.21
N GLU A 62 8.03 -25.55 22.86
CA GLU A 62 8.53 -24.54 23.78
C GLU A 62 8.06 -23.14 23.36
N ASP A 63 8.05 -22.23 24.33
CA ASP A 63 7.87 -20.81 24.07
C ASP A 63 9.18 -20.24 23.55
N LYS A 64 9.18 -19.67 22.34
CA LYS A 64 10.38 -19.05 21.78
C LYS A 64 10.78 -17.77 22.53
N GLY A 65 9.91 -17.23 23.38
CA GLY A 65 10.14 -16.00 24.14
C GLY A 65 10.10 -14.74 23.29
N ILE A 66 9.49 -14.83 22.11
CA ILE A 66 9.27 -13.71 21.18
C ILE A 66 7.84 -13.20 21.40
N ASP A 67 7.65 -11.88 21.34
CA ASP A 67 6.32 -11.30 21.39
C ASP A 67 5.52 -11.71 20.14
N PRO A 68 4.35 -12.38 20.30
CA PRO A 68 3.56 -12.89 19.18
C PRO A 68 3.05 -11.81 18.24
N VAL A 69 2.97 -10.55 18.69
CA VAL A 69 2.40 -9.44 17.92
C VAL A 69 3.51 -8.61 17.25
N GLN A 70 4.78 -8.79 17.61
CA GLN A 70 5.89 -7.97 17.10
C GLN A 70 6.05 -8.05 15.58
N GLY A 71 5.90 -9.25 14.99
CA GLY A 71 5.96 -9.42 13.53
C GLY A 71 4.82 -8.69 12.82
N GLN A 72 3.59 -8.82 13.33
CA GLN A 72 2.40 -8.16 12.78
C GLN A 72 2.49 -6.62 12.92
N LEU A 73 2.98 -6.12 14.06
CA LEU A 73 3.22 -4.69 14.28
C LEU A 73 4.26 -4.13 13.32
N LYS A 74 5.34 -4.88 13.05
CA LYS A 74 6.35 -4.46 12.08
C LYS A 74 5.75 -4.35 10.67
N THR A 75 5.01 -5.36 10.21
CA THR A 75 4.33 -5.32 8.91
C THR A 75 3.33 -4.19 8.83
N LEU A 76 2.55 -3.96 9.89
CA LEU A 76 1.61 -2.84 9.95
C LEU A 76 2.35 -1.49 9.86
N ALA A 77 3.44 -1.31 10.59
CA ALA A 77 4.26 -0.10 10.53
C ALA A 77 4.85 0.14 9.14
N ASP A 78 5.36 -0.91 8.48
CA ASP A 78 5.91 -0.84 7.12
C ASP A 78 4.82 -0.45 6.10
N ASN A 79 3.61 -1.00 6.24
CA ASN A 79 2.45 -0.67 5.41
C ASN A 79 2.00 0.79 5.62
N ILE A 80 1.92 1.25 6.87
CA ILE A 80 1.57 2.64 7.19
C ILE A 80 2.59 3.60 6.59
N LYS A 81 3.89 3.30 6.71
CA LYS A 81 4.96 4.13 6.15
C LYS A 81 4.84 4.23 4.63
N THR A 82 4.57 3.11 3.96
CA THR A 82 4.40 3.06 2.50
C THR A 82 3.19 3.89 2.07
N ALA A 83 2.05 3.74 2.76
CA ALA A 83 0.85 4.51 2.48
C ALA A 83 1.04 6.01 2.72
N ALA A 84 1.74 6.39 3.79
CA ALA A 84 2.04 7.79 4.09
C ALA A 84 2.91 8.44 3.01
N SER A 85 3.95 7.74 2.52
CA SER A 85 4.78 8.24 1.41
C SER A 85 3.97 8.41 0.12
N ALA A 86 3.11 7.44 -0.22
CA ALA A 86 2.25 7.55 -1.40
C ALA A 86 1.27 8.73 -1.30
N ALA A 87 0.69 8.95 -0.11
CA ALA A 87 -0.21 10.09 0.15
C ALA A 87 0.53 11.43 0.03
N GLN A 88 1.77 11.53 0.51
CA GLN A 88 2.58 12.73 0.37
C GLN A 88 2.84 13.07 -1.11
N THR A 89 3.30 12.09 -1.90
CA THR A 89 3.55 12.30 -3.33
C THR A 89 2.28 12.70 -4.09
N ALA A 90 1.13 12.10 -3.74
CA ALA A 90 -0.15 12.49 -4.31
C ALA A 90 -0.51 13.96 -3.97
N GLY A 91 -0.28 14.39 -2.73
CA GLY A 91 -0.51 15.77 -2.29
C GLY A 91 0.39 16.79 -3.00
N GLU A 92 1.67 16.47 -3.20
CA GLU A 92 2.62 17.32 -3.94
C GLU A 92 2.21 17.46 -5.42
N THR A 93 1.74 16.36 -6.03
CA THR A 93 1.23 16.34 -7.41
C THR A 93 -0.02 17.21 -7.54
N ALA A 94 -0.97 17.09 -6.61
CA ALA A 94 -2.19 17.89 -6.59
C ALA A 94 -1.88 19.39 -6.44
N THR A 95 -0.97 19.75 -5.53
CA THR A 95 -0.54 21.15 -5.33
C THR A 95 0.10 21.72 -6.60
N THR A 96 0.93 20.94 -7.28
CA THR A 96 1.56 21.35 -8.55
C THR A 96 0.52 21.55 -9.66
N ALA A 97 -0.47 20.67 -9.75
CA ALA A 97 -1.54 20.77 -10.73
C ALA A 97 -2.41 22.01 -10.50
N ASP A 98 -2.74 22.31 -9.24
CA ASP A 98 -3.51 23.50 -8.84
C ASP A 98 -2.78 24.81 -9.20
N GLY A 99 -1.47 24.87 -8.95
CA GLY A 99 -0.63 26.00 -9.37
C GLY A 99 -0.65 26.23 -10.89
N LYS A 100 -0.47 25.16 -11.68
CA LYS A 100 -0.54 25.24 -13.15
C LYS A 100 -1.91 25.68 -13.66
N ALA A 101 -2.99 25.23 -13.02
CA ALA A 101 -4.35 25.64 -13.37
C ALA A 101 -4.58 27.13 -13.09
N THR A 102 -4.08 27.63 -11.95
CA THR A 102 -4.16 29.04 -11.57
C THR A 102 -3.37 29.93 -12.54
N ASP A 103 -2.15 29.52 -12.90
CA ASP A 103 -1.33 30.25 -13.88
C ASP A 103 -2.01 30.31 -15.25
N ALA A 104 -2.56 29.19 -15.73
CA ALA A 104 -3.28 29.11 -16.99
C ALA A 104 -4.52 30.02 -16.99
N SER A 105 -5.29 30.03 -15.90
CA SER A 105 -6.44 30.92 -15.74
C SER A 105 -6.03 32.40 -15.77
N THR A 106 -4.92 32.74 -15.12
CA THR A 106 -4.40 34.12 -15.08
C THR A 106 -3.96 34.58 -16.48
N GLN A 107 -3.25 33.73 -17.21
CA GLN A 107 -2.83 34.01 -18.59
C GLN A 107 -4.04 34.15 -19.53
N ALA A 108 -5.06 33.30 -19.38
CA ALA A 108 -6.28 33.40 -20.17
C ALA A 108 -7.01 34.74 -19.94
N ALA A 109 -7.11 35.19 -18.69
CA ALA A 109 -7.69 36.49 -18.37
C ALA A 109 -6.89 37.66 -18.97
N ALA A 110 -5.55 37.61 -18.87
CA ALA A 110 -4.69 38.63 -19.46
C ALA A 110 -4.80 38.68 -21.00
N ALA A 111 -4.87 37.53 -21.66
CA ALA A 111 -5.06 37.45 -23.11
C ALA A 111 -6.41 38.02 -23.55
N GLN A 112 -7.49 37.77 -22.79
CA GLN A 112 -8.81 38.35 -23.05
C GLN A 112 -8.78 39.88 -22.92
N GLN A 113 -8.11 40.41 -21.90
CA GLN A 113 -7.95 41.85 -21.71
C GLN A 113 -7.18 42.50 -22.88
N ALA A 114 -6.06 41.89 -23.30
CA ALA A 114 -5.25 42.39 -24.41
C ALA A 114 -6.02 42.39 -25.75
N LEU A 115 -6.89 41.39 -25.97
CA LEU A 115 -7.76 41.35 -27.16
C LEU A 115 -8.78 42.49 -27.17
N LEU A 116 -9.36 42.83 -26.01
CA LEU A 116 -10.28 43.97 -25.88
C LEU A 116 -9.56 45.30 -26.19
N GLU A 117 -8.36 45.49 -25.63
CA GLU A 117 -7.55 46.69 -25.88
C GLU A 117 -7.15 46.84 -27.37
N LEU A 118 -6.81 45.73 -28.04
CA LEU A 118 -6.54 45.73 -29.48
C LEU A 118 -7.79 46.06 -30.30
N SER A 119 -8.95 45.53 -29.92
CA SER A 119 -10.23 45.82 -30.58
C SER A 119 -10.54 47.32 -30.52
N ASP A 120 -10.42 47.93 -29.34
CA ASP A 120 -10.66 49.37 -29.14
C ASP A 120 -9.69 50.23 -29.97
N LEU A 121 -8.42 49.83 -30.06
CA LEU A 121 -7.41 50.55 -30.85
C LEU A 121 -7.70 50.50 -32.36
N VAL A 122 -8.13 49.34 -32.87
CA VAL A 122 -8.50 49.18 -34.29
C VAL A 122 -9.71 50.05 -34.62
N LEU A 123 -10.77 50.00 -33.79
CA LEU A 123 -11.98 50.81 -33.95
C LEU A 123 -11.69 52.32 -33.90
N SER A 124 -10.78 52.76 -33.02
CA SER A 124 -10.39 54.17 -32.90
C SER A 124 -9.68 54.72 -34.14
N LYS A 125 -8.90 53.89 -34.85
CA LYS A 125 -8.18 54.30 -36.07
C LYS A 125 -9.07 54.41 -37.31
N ASP A 126 -10.13 53.61 -37.41
CA ASP A 126 -11.06 53.72 -38.54
C ASP A 126 -11.87 55.03 -38.49
N THR A 127 -12.21 55.53 -37.30
CA THR A 127 -12.93 56.81 -37.15
C THR A 127 -12.11 58.05 -37.50
N THR A 128 -10.77 58.00 -37.47
CA THR A 128 -9.93 59.17 -37.78
C THR A 128 -9.62 59.34 -39.26
N THR A 129 -9.82 58.31 -40.09
CA THR A 129 -9.46 58.36 -41.52
C THR A 129 -10.61 58.79 -42.44
N THR A 130 -11.86 58.83 -41.96
CA THR A 130 -13.05 59.14 -42.78
C THR A 130 -13.50 60.61 -42.76
N THR A 131 -12.77 61.53 -42.11
CA THR A 131 -13.20 62.93 -41.92
C THR A 131 -12.20 63.95 -42.51
N GLY A 132 -11.69 63.71 -43.72
CA GLY A 132 -10.71 64.60 -44.37
C GLY A 132 -10.92 64.86 -45.86
N GLY A 133 -12.01 64.38 -46.47
CA GLY A 133 -12.30 64.56 -47.89
C GLY A 133 -13.54 65.41 -48.11
N ASP A 134 -13.34 66.56 -48.74
CA ASP A 134 -14.32 67.41 -49.42
C ASP A 134 -15.31 68.21 -48.57
N ALA A 135 -14.95 69.48 -48.33
CA ALA A 135 -15.91 70.57 -48.39
C ALA A 135 -15.35 71.66 -49.31
N LYS A 136 -15.93 71.73 -50.51
CA LYS A 136 -15.82 72.82 -51.49
C LYS A 136 -16.51 74.08 -50.98
#